data_AF-A0A970XZ71-F1
#
_entry.id   AF-A0A970XZ71-F1
#
_cell.length_a   1.000
_cell.length_b   1.000
_cell.length_c   1.000
_cell.angle_alpha   90.00
_cell.angle_beta   90.00
_cell.angle_gamma   90.00
#
_symmetry.space_group_name_H-M   'P 1'
#
loop_
_entity.id
_entity.type
_entity.pdbx_description
1 polymer ?
#
loop_
_entity_poly.entity_id
_entity_poly.type
_entity_poly.pdbx_seq_one_letter_code
_entity_poly.pdbx_strand_id
1 'polypeptide(L)'
;MTVNYFRKYYPIVLLVVVIIVSTALLSAAERINRAVLESRQDPETIALLQQLFTDATFYTYRVDTEIYTLYDSRRHKLGYAMYGEGWGYRSKITVLAGLK
;
A
#
# COMPACT_ATOMS: atom_id res chain seq x y z
N MET A 1 -3.03 5.41 -52.41
CA MET A 1 -2.75 4.08 -51.81
C MET A 1 -2.31 4.24 -50.36
N THR A 2 -3.10 4.92 -49.51
CA THR A 2 -2.68 5.39 -48.17
C THR A 2 -3.70 5.10 -47.06
N VAL A 3 -4.93 4.71 -47.43
CA VAL A 3 -6.06 4.56 -46.48
C VAL A 3 -6.03 3.22 -45.72
N ASN A 4 -5.37 2.18 -46.26
CA ASN A 4 -5.37 0.83 -45.66
C ASN A 4 -4.34 0.61 -44.53
N TYR A 5 -3.28 1.42 -44.44
CA TYR A 5 -2.30 1.30 -43.35
C TYR A 5 -2.90 1.80 -42.03
N PHE A 6 -3.59 2.94 -42.04
CA PHE A 6 -4.20 3.51 -40.83
C PHE A 6 -5.17 2.55 -40.14
N ARG A 7 -6.06 1.88 -40.89
CA ARG A 7 -7.00 0.90 -40.31
C ARG A 7 -6.32 -0.33 -39.69
N LYS A 8 -5.14 -0.72 -40.15
CA LYS A 8 -4.42 -1.91 -39.67
C LYS A 8 -3.69 -1.65 -38.35
N TYR A 9 -3.11 -0.46 -38.18
CA TYR A 9 -2.38 -0.09 -36.96
C TYR A 9 -3.25 0.61 -35.92
N TYR A 10 -4.40 1.17 -36.30
CA TYR A 10 -5.37 1.78 -35.38
C TYR A 10 -5.70 0.95 -34.14
N PRO A 11 -6.05 -0.36 -34.24
CA PRO A 11 -6.35 -1.16 -33.04
C PRO A 11 -5.13 -1.35 -32.14
N ILE A 12 -3.92 -1.43 -32.70
CA ILE A 12 -2.68 -1.60 -31.95
C ILE A 12 -2.35 -0.32 -31.18
N VAL A 13 -2.44 0.84 -31.85
CA VAL A 13 -2.20 2.14 -31.22
C VAL A 13 -3.22 2.42 -30.11
N LEU A 14 -4.49 2.11 -30.35
CA LEU A 14 -5.54 2.25 -29.34
C LEU A 14 -5.26 1.38 -28.11
N LEU A 15 -4.82 0.14 -28.32
CA LEU A 15 -4.50 -0.78 -27.22
C LEU A 15 -3.32 -0.27 -26.38
N VAL A 16 -2.27 0.26 -27.02
CA VAL A 16 -1.13 0.88 -26.32
C VAL A 16 -1.58 2.09 -25.49
N VAL A 17 -2.44 2.95 -26.04
CA VAL A 17 -2.99 4.10 -25.30
C VAL A 17 -3.81 3.64 -24.09
N VAL A 18 -4.63 2.61 -24.25
CA VAL A 18 -5.41 2.04 -23.13
C VAL A 18 -4.49 1.52 -22.03
N ILE A 19 -3.43 0.77 -22.38
CA ILE A 19 -2.45 0.27 -21.40
C ILE A 19 -1.79 1.43 -20.66
N ILE A 20 -1.35 2.48 -21.36
CA ILE A 20 -0.71 3.64 -20.74
C ILE A 20 -1.67 4.34 -19.78
N VAL A 21 -2.93 4.55 -20.20
CA VAL A 21 -3.95 5.19 -19.36
C VAL A 21 -4.26 4.32 -18.13
N SER A 22 -4.44 3.01 -18.29
CA SER A 22 -4.71 2.09 -17.18
C SER A 22 -3.56 2.05 -16.17
N THR A 23 -2.32 1.95 -16.65
CA THR A 23 -1.13 1.95 -15.77
C THR A 23 -0.97 3.29 -15.06
N ALA A 24 -1.18 4.42 -15.74
CA ALA A 24 -1.13 5.75 -15.12
C ALA A 24 -2.21 5.94 -14.05
N LEU A 25 -3.45 5.52 -14.32
CA LEU A 25 -4.52 5.56 -13.31
C LEU A 25 -4.22 4.65 -12.13
N LEU A 26 -3.69 3.44 -12.38
CA LEU A 26 -3.35 2.51 -11.31
C LEU A 26 -2.23 3.08 -10.41
N SER A 27 -1.17 3.61 -11.00
CA SER A 27 -0.09 4.26 -10.24
C SER A 27 -0.56 5.52 -9.49
N ALA A 28 -1.47 6.30 -10.07
CA ALA A 28 -2.06 7.45 -9.40
C ALA A 28 -2.95 7.01 -8.22
N ALA A 29 -3.76 5.95 -8.39
CA ALA A 29 -4.59 5.38 -7.34
C ALA A 29 -3.75 4.79 -6.20
N GLU A 30 -2.67 4.06 -6.52
CA GLU A 30 -1.72 3.55 -5.53
C GLU A 30 -1.05 4.69 -4.77
N ARG A 31 -0.65 5.77 -5.47
CA ARG A 31 -0.02 6.93 -4.85
C ARG A 31 -0.98 7.71 -3.94
N ILE A 32 -2.23 7.87 -4.34
CA ILE A 32 -3.27 8.50 -3.51
C ILE A 32 -3.59 7.61 -2.32
N ASN A 33 -3.81 6.31 -2.50
CA ASN A 33 -4.02 5.39 -1.39
C ASN A 33 -2.86 5.44 -0.41
N ARG A 34 -1.60 5.41 -0.90
CA ARG A 34 -0.40 5.49 -0.06
C ARG A 34 -0.28 6.84 0.67
N ALA A 35 -0.57 7.96 0.01
CA ALA A 35 -0.59 9.28 0.64
C ALA A 35 -1.74 9.47 1.66
N VAL A 36 -2.89 8.83 1.42
CA VAL A 36 -4.03 8.81 2.34
C VAL A 36 -3.72 7.92 3.55
N LEU A 37 -3.08 6.75 3.34
CA LEU A 37 -2.58 5.86 4.40
C LEU A 37 -1.48 6.50 5.26
N GLU A 38 -0.65 7.37 4.67
CA GLU A 38 0.40 8.12 5.38
C GLU A 38 -0.14 9.31 6.19
N SER A 39 -1.26 9.91 5.78
CA SER A 39 -1.78 11.17 6.36
C SER A 39 -2.97 11.01 7.30
N ARG A 40 -3.72 9.90 7.20
CA ARG A 40 -4.74 9.54 8.18
C ARG A 40 -4.26 8.34 8.97
N GLN A 41 -4.19 8.53 10.29
CA GLN A 41 -4.13 7.39 11.19
C GLN A 41 -5.41 6.58 11.01
N ASP A 42 -5.33 5.57 10.15
CA ASP A 42 -6.48 4.78 9.76
C ASP A 42 -7.02 4.09 11.01
N PRO A 43 -8.27 4.34 11.45
CA PRO A 43 -8.78 3.78 12.69
C PRO A 43 -8.75 2.25 12.69
N GLU A 44 -8.86 1.62 11.51
CA GLU A 44 -8.69 0.16 11.36
C GLU A 44 -7.26 -0.28 11.62
N THR A 45 -6.26 0.47 11.11
CA THR A 45 -4.84 0.17 11.35
C THR A 45 -4.47 0.40 12.81
N ILE A 46 -4.97 1.47 13.45
CA ILE A 46 -4.81 1.68 14.88
C ILE A 46 -5.45 0.56 15.69
N ALA A 47 -6.67 0.14 15.35
CA ALA A 47 -7.35 -0.94 16.07
C ALA A 47 -6.56 -2.25 15.98
N LEU A 48 -6.00 -2.58 14.82
CA LEU A 48 -5.12 -3.75 14.64
C LEU A 48 -3.82 -3.62 15.45
N LEU A 49 -3.18 -2.45 15.44
CA LEU A 49 -1.97 -2.22 16.23
C LEU A 49 -2.24 -2.21 17.74
N GLN A 50 -3.42 -1.76 18.16
CA GLN A 50 -3.88 -1.82 19.55
C GLN A 50 -4.12 -3.24 20.06
N GLN A 51 -4.40 -4.21 19.18
CA GLN A 51 -4.45 -5.62 19.57
C GLN A 51 -3.06 -6.16 19.97
N LEU A 52 -1.98 -5.60 19.41
CA LEU A 52 -0.61 -5.97 19.76
C LEU A 52 -0.03 -5.10 20.88
N PHE A 53 -0.41 -3.82 20.90
CA PHE A 53 0.06 -2.83 21.88
C PHE A 53 -1.14 -2.02 22.38
N THR A 54 -1.72 -2.42 23.50
CA THR A 54 -2.95 -1.82 24.06
C THR A 54 -2.86 -0.29 24.24
N ASP A 55 -1.66 0.23 24.50
CA ASP A 55 -1.41 1.66 24.73
C ASP A 55 -1.09 2.45 23.44
N ALA A 56 -1.10 1.80 22.27
CA ALA A 56 -0.80 2.46 21.00
C ALA A 56 -1.88 3.50 20.66
N THR A 57 -1.48 4.77 20.74
CA THR A 57 -2.35 5.91 20.41
C THR A 57 -1.95 6.52 19.07
N PHE A 58 -0.66 6.48 18.75
CA PHE A 58 -0.13 7.00 17.49
C PHE A 58 0.80 5.99 16.84
N TYR A 59 0.83 6.00 15.51
CA TYR A 59 1.84 5.29 14.74
C TYR A 59 2.51 6.22 13.73
N THR A 60 3.74 5.88 13.37
CA THR A 60 4.46 6.44 12.21
C THR A 60 4.88 5.29 11.33
N TYR A 61 4.48 5.31 10.06
CA TYR A 61 4.89 4.31 9.09
C TYR A 61 6.13 4.80 8.34
N ARG A 62 7.20 4.00 8.35
CA ARG A 62 8.41 4.28 7.56
C ARG A 62 8.38 3.45 6.29
N VAL A 63 8.20 4.11 5.16
CA VAL A 63 8.05 3.48 3.84
C VAL A 63 9.30 2.70 3.42
N ASP A 64 10.49 3.21 3.73
CA ASP A 64 11.76 2.58 3.29
C ASP A 64 11.98 1.19 3.89
N THR A 65 11.42 0.94 5.08
CA THR A 65 11.60 -0.31 5.83
C THR A 65 10.30 -1.07 6.03
N GLU A 66 9.16 -0.49 5.64
CA GLU A 66 7.80 -1.01 5.89
C GLU A 66 7.51 -1.30 7.38
N ILE A 67 8.10 -0.49 8.27
CA ILE A 67 7.96 -0.65 9.73
C ILE A 67 7.05 0.44 10.27
N TYR A 68 6.06 0.03 11.07
CA TYR A 68 5.27 0.89 11.93
C TYR A 68 6.03 1.12 13.24
N THR A 69 6.29 2.37 13.59
CA THR A 69 6.77 2.76 14.92
C THR A 69 5.58 3.23 15.74
N LEU A 70 5.39 2.65 16.92
CA LEU A 70 4.24 2.87 17.77
C LEU A 70 4.58 3.82 18.91
N TYR A 71 3.64 4.68 19.26
CA TYR A 71 3.76 5.66 20.33
C TYR A 71 2.51 5.72 21.20
N ASP A 72 2.72 6.00 22.47
CA ASP A 72 1.67 6.30 23.46
C ASP A 72 1.16 7.74 23.28
N SER A 73 0.03 8.05 23.93
CA SER A 73 -0.55 9.36 24.17
C SER A 73 0.46 10.46 24.53
N ARG A 74 1.53 10.11 25.27
CA ARG A 74 2.62 11.01 25.67
C ARG A 74 3.78 11.09 24.66
N ARG A 75 3.61 10.52 23.47
CA ARG A 75 4.65 10.34 22.43
C ARG A 75 5.85 9.50 22.87
N HIS A 76 5.69 8.66 23.90
CA HIS A 76 6.70 7.67 24.24
C HIS A 76 6.63 6.52 23.26
N LYS A 77 7.79 6.12 22.74
CA LYS A 77 7.88 4.99 21.80
C LYS A 77 7.58 3.70 22.56
N LEU A 78 6.58 2.96 22.08
CA LEU A 78 6.13 1.70 22.66
C LEU A 78 6.82 0.49 22.04
N GLY A 79 7.17 0.58 20.75
CA GLY A 79 7.74 -0.53 20.01
C GLY A 79 7.66 -0.34 18.50
N TYR A 80 7.91 -1.43 17.79
CA TYR A 80 7.80 -1.52 16.34
C TYR A 80 6.80 -2.61 15.96
N ALA A 81 6.09 -2.43 14.86
CA ALA A 81 5.28 -3.46 14.23
C ALA A 81 5.61 -3.56 12.74
N MET A 82 5.57 -4.77 12.19
CA MET A 82 5.87 -5.02 10.79
C MET A 82 4.97 -6.12 10.24
N TYR A 83 4.60 -5.99 8.96
CA TYR A 83 3.94 -7.07 8.24
C TYR A 83 5.00 -8.03 7.70
N GLY A 84 4.89 -9.29 8.09
CA GLY A 84 5.60 -10.39 7.45
C GLY A 84 4.66 -11.08 6.47
N GLU A 85 5.09 -11.25 5.23
CA GLU A 85 4.35 -12.02 4.23
C GLU A 85 5.12 -13.27 3.84
N GLY A 86 4.42 -14.40 3.78
CA GLY A 86 5.02 -15.68 3.40
C GLY A 86 4.03 -16.58 2.67
N TRP A 87 4.54 -17.44 1.80
CA TRP A 87 3.73 -18.47 1.16
C TRP A 87 3.58 -19.65 2.11
N GLY A 88 2.34 -19.89 2.56
CA GLY A 88 1.96 -21.14 3.21
C GLY A 88 1.70 -22.25 2.20
N TYR A 89 1.31 -23.43 2.68
CA TYR A 89 1.12 -24.62 1.86
C TYR A 89 0.10 -24.46 0.72
N ARG A 90 -0.89 -23.57 0.86
CA ARG A 90 -1.93 -23.31 -0.15
C ARG A 90 -2.29 -21.85 -0.39
N SER A 91 -1.80 -20.92 0.43
CA SER A 91 -2.15 -19.51 0.33
C SER A 91 -1.03 -18.61 0.87
N LYS A 92 -1.03 -17.35 0.44
CA LYS A 92 -0.20 -16.30 1.05
C LYS A 92 -0.74 -16.00 2.45
N ILE A 93 0.15 -15.99 3.44
CA ILE A 93 -0.14 -15.64 4.82
C ILE A 93 0.51 -14.29 5.08
N THR A 94 -0.27 -13.38 5.62
CA THR A 94 0.21 -12.08 6.11
C THR A 94 0.09 -12.10 7.63
N VAL A 95 1.19 -11.80 8.32
CA VAL A 95 1.29 -11.79 9.78
C VAL A 95 1.72 -10.40 10.21
N LEU A 96 1.04 -9.82 11.20
CA LEU A 96 1.48 -8.59 11.85
C LEU A 96 2.26 -8.96 13.11
N ALA A 97 3.56 -8.67 13.12
CA ALA A 97 4.45 -8.96 14.25
C ALA A 97 4.80 -7.67 14.98
N GLY A 98 4.64 -7.69 16.31
CA GLY A 98 5.04 -6.60 17.21
C GLY A 98 6.33 -6.92 17.95
N LEU A 99 7.25 -5.97 18.01
CA LEU A 99 8.49 -6.02 18.79
C LEU A 99 8.52 -4.86 19.78
N LYS A 100 8.57 -5.18 21.08
CA LYS A 100 8.62 -4.20 22.17
C LYS A 100 10.06 -3.84 22.52
#